data_AF-A0AAV4MGZ6-F1
#
_entry.id   AF-A0AAV4MGZ6-F1
#
_cell.length_a   1.000
_cell.length_b   1.000
_cell.length_c   1.000
_cell.angle_alpha   90.00
_cell.angle_beta   90.00
_cell.angle_gamma   90.00
#
_symmetry.space_group_name_H-M   'P 1'
#
loop_
_entity.id
_entity.type
_entity.pdbx_description
1 polymer ?
#
loop_
_entity_poly.entity_id
_entity_poly.type
_entity_poly.pdbx_seq_one_letter_code
_entity_poly.pdbx_strand_id
1 'polypeptide(L)'
;MAGVSWQEQILLWGANYYGSTERYLLFHCMSHSWNMHIVFFVFDCQYLTKEISPAIPAVAAVLFLFVISSLFRTSFSDPGIIPRATQDEAADTEKQIEVPNGSSSPTYRPPPRTKEIVIHGQTVKLKYCFTCKIFRPPRASHCSLCDNCVERFDHHCPWVGNCVGQKKLSLFLFIHLISCSTLCLHICMCHNSSCIIG
;
A
#
# COMPACT_ATOMS: atom_id res chain seq x y z
N MET A 1 21.69 25.65 -7.90
CA MET A 1 20.67 24.70 -7.39
C MET A 1 19.58 24.62 -8.44
N ALA A 2 19.73 23.71 -9.41
CA ALA A 2 18.74 23.53 -10.48
C ALA A 2 17.54 22.75 -9.89
N GLY A 3 16.35 23.33 -9.97
CA GLY A 3 15.12 22.68 -9.52
C GLY A 3 14.75 21.55 -10.48
N VAL A 4 14.91 20.31 -10.02
CA VAL A 4 14.34 19.12 -10.68
C VAL A 4 12.84 19.30 -10.82
N SER A 5 12.33 19.11 -12.04
CA SER A 5 10.92 19.33 -12.35
C SER A 5 10.02 18.38 -11.54
N TRP A 6 8.77 18.76 -11.29
CA TRP A 6 7.79 17.92 -10.58
C TRP A 6 7.64 16.52 -11.23
N GLN A 7 7.80 16.42 -12.55
CA GLN A 7 7.80 15.16 -13.28
C GLN A 7 9.02 14.30 -12.95
N GLU A 8 10.21 14.90 -12.85
CA GLU A 8 11.42 14.19 -12.42
C GLU A 8 11.34 13.75 -10.96
N GLN A 9 10.73 14.55 -10.08
CA GLN A 9 10.48 14.15 -8.69
C GLN A 9 9.52 12.96 -8.60
N ILE A 10 8.45 12.91 -9.41
CA ILE A 10 7.52 11.77 -9.48
C ILE A 10 8.22 10.51 -10.04
N LEU A 11 9.05 10.67 -11.08
CA LEU A 11 9.77 9.55 -11.70
C LEU A 11 10.84 8.98 -10.77
N LEU A 12 11.59 9.85 -10.08
CA LEU A 12 12.60 9.47 -9.07
C LEU A 12 11.95 8.87 -7.81
N TRP A 13 10.78 9.37 -7.39
CA TRP A 13 10.03 8.77 -6.28
C TRP A 13 9.52 7.38 -6.63
N GLY A 14 8.93 7.21 -7.83
CA GLY A 14 8.55 5.89 -8.32
C GLY A 14 9.75 4.95 -8.47
N ALA A 15 10.92 5.44 -8.91
CA ALA A 15 12.15 4.65 -9.09
C ALA A 15 12.72 4.09 -7.80
N ASN A 16 12.59 4.84 -6.71
CA ASN A 16 13.10 4.44 -5.41
C ASN A 16 12.12 3.60 -4.58
N TYR A 17 10.83 3.53 -4.96
CA TYR A 17 9.78 2.86 -4.18
C TYR A 17 9.13 1.64 -4.84
N TYR A 18 9.17 1.54 -6.18
CA TYR A 18 8.45 0.49 -6.93
C TYR A 18 9.40 -0.26 -7.88
N GLY A 19 9.39 -1.60 -7.81
CA GLY A 19 10.02 -2.45 -8.81
C GLY A 19 9.37 -2.28 -10.19
N SER A 20 10.14 -2.48 -11.28
CA SER A 20 9.67 -2.28 -12.66
C SER A 20 8.41 -3.09 -13.01
N THR A 21 8.28 -4.30 -12.46
CA THR A 21 7.14 -5.22 -12.66
C THR A 21 5.86 -4.74 -11.95
N GLU A 22 5.99 -4.09 -10.79
CA GLU A 22 4.85 -3.70 -9.94
C GLU A 22 4.17 -2.44 -10.43
N ARG A 23 4.92 -1.51 -11.01
CA ARG A 23 4.32 -0.37 -11.73
C ARG A 23 3.46 -0.85 -12.88
N TYR A 24 3.93 -1.86 -13.61
CA TYR A 24 3.19 -2.42 -14.73
C TYR A 24 1.84 -3.00 -14.27
N LEU A 25 1.82 -3.73 -13.15
CA LEU A 25 0.60 -4.30 -12.59
C LEU A 25 -0.38 -3.23 -12.06
N LEU A 26 0.11 -2.19 -11.38
CA LEU A 26 -0.70 -1.06 -10.96
C LEU A 26 -1.35 -0.37 -12.18
N PHE A 27 -0.55 0.00 -13.18
CA PHE A 27 -1.04 0.64 -14.40
C PHE A 27 -2.00 -0.26 -15.18
N HIS A 28 -1.77 -1.56 -15.20
CA HIS A 28 -2.65 -2.53 -15.84
C HIS A 28 -3.99 -2.71 -15.11
N CYS A 29 -3.97 -2.70 -13.77
CA CYS A 29 -5.20 -2.79 -12.97
C CYS A 29 -6.01 -1.47 -13.06
N MET A 30 -5.32 -0.33 -13.06
CA MET A 30 -5.93 0.98 -13.31
C MET A 30 -6.51 1.04 -14.73
N SER A 31 -5.80 0.55 -15.76
CA SER A 31 -6.34 0.55 -17.12
C SER A 31 -7.54 -0.37 -17.28
N HIS A 32 -7.55 -1.56 -16.67
CA HIS A 32 -8.69 -2.48 -16.73
C HIS A 32 -9.92 -1.92 -16.02
N SER A 33 -9.74 -1.35 -14.83
CA SER A 33 -10.84 -0.68 -14.12
C SER A 33 -11.39 0.51 -14.92
N TRP A 34 -10.53 1.31 -15.54
CA TRP A 34 -10.95 2.45 -16.37
C TRP A 34 -11.74 2.00 -17.60
N ASN A 35 -11.30 0.93 -18.28
CA ASN A 35 -12.00 0.43 -19.47
C ASN A 35 -13.44 -0.01 -19.16
N MET A 36 -13.68 -0.69 -18.04
CA MET A 36 -15.03 -1.13 -17.65
C MET A 36 -15.97 0.04 -17.35
N HIS A 37 -15.48 1.08 -16.65
CA HIS A 37 -16.28 2.27 -16.37
C HIS A 37 -16.52 3.13 -17.62
N ILE A 38 -15.56 3.22 -18.53
CA ILE A 38 -15.72 3.96 -19.81
C ILE A 38 -16.82 3.31 -20.65
N VAL A 39 -16.83 1.97 -20.76
CA VAL A 39 -17.89 1.26 -21.49
C VAL A 39 -19.25 1.55 -20.86
N PHE A 40 -19.37 1.50 -19.53
CA PHE A 40 -20.62 1.85 -18.83
C PHE A 40 -21.09 3.29 -19.14
N PHE A 41 -20.21 4.28 -19.07
CA PHE A 41 -20.59 5.67 -19.34
C PHE A 41 -20.87 5.97 -20.81
N VAL A 42 -20.28 5.23 -21.74
CA VAL A 42 -20.52 5.43 -23.19
C VAL A 42 -21.83 4.80 -23.63
N PHE A 43 -22.12 3.58 -23.19
CA PHE A 43 -23.26 2.81 -23.70
C PHE A 43 -24.49 2.90 -22.79
N ASP A 44 -24.33 2.70 -21.48
CA ASP A 44 -25.48 2.59 -20.57
C ASP A 44 -26.01 3.96 -20.13
N CYS A 45 -25.13 4.96 -20.00
CA CYS A 45 -25.49 6.29 -19.52
C CYS A 45 -26.62 6.94 -20.33
N GLN A 46 -26.61 6.79 -21.66
CA GLN A 46 -27.61 7.37 -22.53
C GLN A 46 -29.00 6.78 -22.30
N TYR A 47 -29.07 5.45 -22.14
CA TYR A 47 -30.31 4.73 -21.86
C TYR A 47 -30.81 5.04 -20.44
N LEU A 48 -29.93 4.92 -19.44
CA LEU A 48 -30.22 5.22 -18.04
C LEU A 48 -30.76 6.64 -17.83
N THR A 49 -30.20 7.62 -18.52
CA THR A 49 -30.60 9.03 -18.42
C THR A 49 -31.98 9.28 -19.01
N LYS A 50 -32.31 8.61 -20.12
CA LYS A 50 -33.56 8.83 -20.87
C LYS A 50 -34.73 8.02 -20.34
N GLU A 51 -34.51 6.76 -20.00
CA GLU A 51 -35.57 5.79 -19.71
C GLU A 51 -35.80 5.56 -18.21
N ILE A 52 -34.83 5.89 -17.34
CA ILE A 52 -34.95 5.63 -15.90
C ILE A 52 -34.77 6.91 -15.08
N SER A 53 -33.55 7.45 -14.99
CA SER A 53 -33.27 8.69 -14.26
C SER A 53 -31.82 9.17 -14.50
N PRO A 54 -31.60 10.48 -14.71
CA PRO A 54 -30.26 11.07 -14.75
C PRO A 54 -29.49 10.95 -13.42
N ALA A 55 -30.18 10.73 -12.29
CA ALA A 55 -29.54 10.62 -10.98
C ALA A 55 -28.63 9.37 -10.87
N ILE A 56 -28.95 8.30 -11.61
CA ILE A 56 -28.21 7.04 -11.57
C ILE A 56 -26.79 7.18 -12.14
N PRO A 57 -26.59 7.66 -13.39
CA PRO A 57 -25.23 7.89 -13.90
C PRO A 57 -24.48 8.98 -13.11
N ALA A 58 -25.19 9.96 -12.52
CA ALA A 58 -24.56 10.97 -11.66
C ALA A 58 -23.97 10.35 -10.37
N VAL A 59 -24.74 9.50 -9.67
CA VAL A 59 -24.24 8.79 -8.48
C VAL A 59 -23.09 7.84 -8.85
N ALA A 60 -23.21 7.12 -9.97
CA ALA A 60 -22.14 6.25 -10.46
C ALA A 60 -20.85 7.04 -10.74
N ALA A 61 -20.93 8.23 -11.31
CA ALA A 61 -19.78 9.09 -11.57
C ALA A 61 -19.12 9.59 -10.27
N VAL A 62 -19.92 9.99 -9.27
CA VAL A 62 -19.40 10.41 -7.97
C VAL A 62 -18.69 9.26 -7.26
N LEU A 63 -19.29 8.07 -7.25
CA LEU A 63 -18.67 6.87 -6.67
C LEU A 63 -17.38 6.49 -7.40
N PHE A 64 -17.37 6.58 -8.72
CA PHE A 64 -16.16 6.35 -9.52
C PHE A 64 -15.03 7.32 -9.14
N LEU A 65 -15.29 8.62 -9.10
CA LEU A 65 -14.30 9.62 -8.71
C LEU A 65 -13.81 9.41 -7.29
N PHE A 66 -14.69 9.02 -6.37
CA PHE A 66 -14.32 8.69 -4.99
C PHE A 66 -13.41 7.46 -4.92
N VAL A 67 -13.76 6.39 -5.65
CA VAL A 67 -12.95 5.16 -5.73
C VAL A 67 -11.58 5.46 -6.32
N ILE A 68 -11.51 6.19 -7.44
CA ILE A 68 -10.25 6.60 -8.06
C ILE A 68 -9.43 7.42 -7.06
N SER A 69 -10.00 8.48 -6.48
CA SER A 69 -9.30 9.30 -5.48
C SER A 69 -8.77 8.47 -4.31
N SER A 70 -9.53 7.47 -3.86
CA SER A 70 -9.12 6.58 -2.77
C SER A 70 -7.98 5.63 -3.19
N LEU A 71 -7.99 5.12 -4.42
CA LEU A 71 -6.92 4.27 -4.97
C LEU A 71 -5.63 5.08 -5.11
N PHE A 72 -5.72 6.29 -5.66
CA PHE A 72 -4.58 7.21 -5.77
C PHE A 72 -4.00 7.49 -4.38
N ARG A 73 -4.84 7.91 -3.42
CA ARG A 73 -4.37 8.16 -2.06
C ARG A 73 -3.66 6.96 -1.48
N THR A 74 -4.17 5.76 -1.68
CA THR A 74 -3.55 4.55 -1.13
C THR A 74 -2.22 4.22 -1.81
N SER A 75 -2.14 4.35 -3.12
CA SER A 75 -0.93 4.04 -3.90
C SER A 75 0.21 5.02 -3.60
N PHE A 76 -0.12 6.29 -3.33
CA PHE A 76 0.85 7.36 -3.07
C PHE A 76 1.02 7.72 -1.59
N SER A 77 0.31 7.07 -0.67
CA SER A 77 0.51 7.31 0.75
C SER A 77 1.78 6.64 1.24
N ASP A 78 2.44 7.28 2.19
CA ASP A 78 3.50 6.65 2.96
C ASP A 78 2.92 5.46 3.75
N PRO A 79 3.40 4.22 3.52
CA PRO A 79 2.95 3.05 4.26
C PRO A 79 3.45 3.03 5.71
N GLY A 80 4.25 4.01 6.12
CA GLY A 80 4.93 4.10 7.41
C GLY A 80 6.38 3.62 7.29
N ILE A 81 7.11 4.11 6.29
CA ILE A 81 8.51 3.73 6.10
C ILE A 81 9.36 4.25 7.26
N ILE A 82 10.12 3.33 7.85
CA ILE A 82 11.08 3.63 8.89
C ILE A 82 12.40 3.99 8.20
N PRO A 83 12.97 5.19 8.45
CA PRO A 83 14.23 5.59 7.87
C PRO A 83 15.34 4.60 8.26
N ARG A 84 16.27 4.36 7.32
CA ARG A 84 17.45 3.55 7.58
C ARG A 84 18.35 4.26 8.60
N ALA A 85 19.06 3.48 9.41
CA ALA A 85 20.05 4.06 10.32
C ALA A 85 21.12 4.80 9.53
N THR A 86 21.58 5.93 10.07
CA THR A 86 22.78 6.59 9.56
C THR A 86 23.99 5.68 9.72
N GLN A 87 25.08 5.96 8.99
CA GLN A 87 26.28 5.13 9.04
C GLN A 87 26.86 5.06 10.46
N ASP A 88 26.83 6.16 11.21
CA ASP A 88 27.30 6.23 12.59
C ASP A 88 26.39 5.42 13.54
N GLU A 89 25.06 5.58 13.42
CA GLU A 89 24.10 4.80 14.22
C GLU A 89 24.17 3.29 13.92
N ALA A 90 24.38 2.93 12.65
CA ALA A 90 24.57 1.54 12.23
C ALA A 90 25.86 0.96 12.82
N ALA A 91 26.97 1.71 12.77
CA ALA A 91 28.25 1.29 13.34
C ALA A 91 28.17 1.11 14.86
N ASP A 92 27.50 2.01 15.57
CA ASP A 92 27.31 1.90 17.02
C ASP A 92 26.39 0.73 17.38
N THR A 93 25.34 0.51 16.60
CA THR A 93 24.46 -0.65 16.75
C THR A 93 25.21 -1.95 16.50
N GLU A 94 26.07 -2.01 15.49
CA GLU A 94 26.88 -3.19 15.18
C GLU A 94 27.92 -3.46 16.27
N LYS A 95 28.59 -2.44 16.80
CA LYS A 95 29.47 -2.57 17.98
C LYS A 95 28.72 -3.13 19.19
N GLN A 96 27.50 -2.67 19.45
CA GLN A 96 26.67 -3.21 20.54
C GLN A 96 26.27 -4.67 20.32
N ILE A 97 26.14 -5.10 19.07
CA ILE A 97 25.90 -6.50 18.73
C ILE A 97 27.19 -7.32 18.88
N GLU A 98 28.36 -6.76 18.56
CA GLU A 98 29.64 -7.47 18.63
C GLU A 98 30.16 -7.70 20.05
N VAL A 99 29.87 -6.83 21.01
CA VAL A 99 30.33 -6.98 22.41
C VAL A 99 29.49 -8.05 23.12
N PRO A 100 30.03 -9.27 23.36
CA PRO A 100 29.36 -10.22 24.24
C PRO A 100 29.68 -9.79 25.68
N ASN A 101 28.72 -9.96 26.58
CA ASN A 101 28.97 -9.89 28.03
C ASN A 101 30.35 -10.46 28.39
N GLY A 102 31.16 -9.66 29.08
CA GLY A 102 32.41 -10.11 29.66
C GLY A 102 32.15 -11.23 30.66
N SER A 103 32.42 -12.47 30.27
CA SER A 103 32.95 -13.58 31.09
C SER A 103 32.79 -14.91 30.34
N SER A 104 33.92 -15.49 29.95
CA SER A 104 34.18 -16.93 29.78
C SER A 104 33.06 -17.82 29.20
N SER A 105 33.01 -17.99 27.88
CA SER A 105 32.40 -19.17 27.26
C SER A 105 33.19 -19.59 26.01
N PRO A 106 33.68 -20.84 25.90
CA PRO A 106 34.48 -21.32 24.77
C PRO A 106 33.64 -21.71 23.55
N THR A 107 32.32 -21.51 23.58
CA THR A 107 31.43 -21.81 22.48
C THR A 107 31.10 -20.51 21.75
N TYR A 108 31.57 -20.34 20.52
CA TYR A 108 31.14 -19.26 19.62
C TYR A 108 29.61 -19.36 19.42
N ARG A 109 28.85 -18.65 20.25
CA ARG A 109 27.45 -18.35 19.99
C ARG A 109 27.42 -17.02 19.25
N PRO A 110 26.89 -16.96 18.02
CA PRO A 110 26.73 -15.69 17.34
C PRO A 110 25.90 -14.76 18.25
N PRO A 111 26.26 -13.47 18.35
CA PRO A 111 25.65 -12.56 19.30
C PRO A 111 24.14 -12.51 19.14
N PRO A 112 23.37 -12.32 20.24
CA PRO A 112 21.93 -12.25 20.18
C PRO A 112 21.52 -11.05 19.33
N ARG A 113 21.01 -11.32 18.12
CA ARG A 113 20.52 -10.32 17.13
C ARG A 113 19.21 -9.66 17.54
N THR A 114 18.98 -9.56 18.84
CA THR A 114 17.72 -9.13 19.44
C THR A 114 17.98 -8.26 20.64
N LYS A 115 17.32 -7.11 20.66
CA LYS A 115 17.38 -6.13 21.75
C LYS A 115 16.10 -6.24 22.55
N GLU A 116 16.21 -6.41 23.86
CA GLU A 116 15.04 -6.40 24.74
C GLU A 116 14.81 -4.98 25.25
N ILE A 117 13.57 -4.51 25.12
CA ILE A 117 13.13 -3.21 25.63
C ILE A 117 11.89 -3.40 26.49
N VAL A 118 11.77 -2.61 27.56
CA VAL A 118 10.58 -2.63 28.42
C VAL A 118 9.62 -1.54 27.97
N ILE A 119 8.43 -1.93 27.49
CA ILE A 119 7.35 -1.02 27.12
C ILE A 119 6.19 -1.28 28.08
N HIS A 120 5.79 -0.28 28.87
CA HIS A 120 4.71 -0.41 29.87
C HIS A 120 4.87 -1.62 30.83
N GLY A 121 6.11 -1.91 31.25
CA GLY A 121 6.41 -3.04 32.14
C GLY A 121 6.46 -4.42 31.47
N GLN A 122 6.20 -4.50 30.15
CA GLN A 122 6.37 -5.74 29.38
C GLN A 122 7.70 -5.72 28.61
N THR A 123 8.50 -6.78 28.77
CA THR A 123 9.71 -6.99 27.98
C THR A 123 9.36 -7.44 26.57
N VAL A 124 9.68 -6.62 25.57
CA VAL A 124 9.49 -6.90 24.16
C VAL A 124 10.84 -7.11 23.49
N LYS A 125 10.97 -8.23 22.77
CA LYS A 125 12.18 -8.59 22.04
C LYS A 125 12.13 -8.04 20.62
N LEU A 126 12.97 -7.05 20.33
CA LEU A 126 13.13 -6.47 19.00
C LEU A 126 14.06 -7.32 18.14
N LYS A 127 13.78 -7.40 16.84
CA LYS A 127 14.61 -8.12 15.88
C LYS A 127 15.39 -7.14 15.00
N TYR A 128 16.68 -7.38 14.82
CA TYR A 128 17.49 -6.58 13.90
C TYR A 128 17.11 -6.81 12.42
N CYS A 129 17.27 -5.78 11.61
CA CYS A 129 17.17 -5.83 10.15
C CYS A 129 18.54 -5.49 9.55
N PHE A 130 19.10 -6.40 8.75
CA PHE A 130 20.44 -6.22 8.18
C PHE A 130 20.46 -5.24 7.00
N THR A 131 19.35 -5.13 6.26
CA THR A 131 19.25 -4.27 5.08
C THR A 131 19.10 -2.80 5.46
N CYS A 132 18.25 -2.53 6.45
CA CYS A 132 17.98 -1.17 6.94
C CYS A 132 18.87 -0.77 8.13
N LYS A 133 19.66 -1.71 8.67
CA LYS A 133 20.58 -1.53 9.80
C LYS A 133 19.93 -0.96 11.06
N ILE A 134 18.71 -1.40 11.36
CA ILE A 134 17.92 -0.94 12.51
C ILE A 134 17.39 -2.13 13.34
N PHE A 135 17.19 -1.91 14.64
CA PHE A 135 16.30 -2.74 15.44
C PHE A 135 14.85 -2.38 15.13
N ARG A 136 14.11 -3.34 14.56
CA ARG A 136 12.73 -3.10 14.14
C ARG A 136 11.85 -2.79 15.36
N PRO A 137 11.12 -1.67 15.36
CA PRO A 137 10.10 -1.41 16.37
C PRO A 137 9.07 -2.54 16.45
N PRO A 138 8.33 -2.66 17.57
CA PRO A 138 7.28 -3.67 17.68
C PRO A 138 6.29 -3.58 16.51
N ARG A 139 5.96 -4.72 15.92
CA ARG A 139 5.07 -4.87 14.76
C ARG A 139 5.60 -4.33 13.43
N ALA A 140 6.84 -3.83 13.36
CA ALA A 140 7.46 -3.46 12.10
C ALA A 140 8.13 -4.67 11.41
N SER A 141 8.03 -4.74 10.08
CA SER A 141 8.65 -5.78 9.26
C SER A 141 9.31 -5.18 8.02
N HIS A 142 10.34 -5.86 7.51
CA HIS A 142 11.02 -5.48 6.28
C HIS A 142 10.28 -6.07 5.09
N CYS A 143 9.89 -5.24 4.14
CA CYS A 143 9.40 -5.68 2.85
C CYS A 143 10.57 -5.76 1.88
N SER A 144 10.85 -6.96 1.36
CA SER A 144 11.93 -7.17 0.37
C SER A 144 11.62 -6.55 -0.99
N LEU A 145 10.34 -6.34 -1.32
CA LEU A 145 9.91 -5.75 -2.58
C LEU A 145 10.16 -4.23 -2.59
N CYS A 146 9.73 -3.54 -1.54
CA CYS A 146 9.99 -2.11 -1.36
C CYS A 146 11.37 -1.78 -0.79
N ASP A 147 12.17 -2.81 -0.46
CA ASP A 147 13.47 -2.72 0.22
C ASP A 147 13.47 -1.75 1.42
N ASN A 148 12.43 -1.78 2.24
CA ASN A 148 12.26 -0.85 3.35
C ASN A 148 11.56 -1.53 4.53
N CYS A 149 11.90 -1.10 5.75
CA CYS A 149 11.16 -1.46 6.95
C CYS A 149 9.89 -0.61 7.06
N VAL A 150 8.75 -1.24 7.28
CA VAL A 150 7.44 -0.57 7.37
C VAL A 150 6.86 -0.80 8.76
N GLU A 151 6.37 0.27 9.39
CA GLU A 151 5.71 0.21 10.69
C GLU A 151 4.34 -0.48 10.59
N ARG A 152 4.05 -1.41 11.51
CA ARG A 152 2.81 -2.19 11.53
C ARG A 152 2.49 -2.82 10.17
N PHE A 153 3.53 -3.33 9.52
CA PHE A 153 3.45 -4.01 8.24
C PHE A 153 2.45 -5.17 8.30
N ASP A 154 1.55 -5.21 7.33
CA ASP A 154 0.63 -6.33 7.11
C ASP A 154 1.09 -7.15 5.89
N HIS A 155 1.03 -6.56 4.70
CA HIS A 155 1.47 -7.18 3.46
C HIS A 155 1.93 -6.15 2.43
N HIS A 156 2.60 -6.60 1.36
CA HIS A 156 2.78 -5.78 0.16
C HIS A 156 1.66 -6.13 -0.81
N CYS A 157 0.95 -5.13 -1.32
CA CYS A 157 -0.18 -5.34 -2.22
C CYS A 157 0.21 -4.99 -3.67
N PRO A 158 0.35 -5.97 -4.58
CA PRO A 158 0.73 -5.71 -5.97
C PRO A 158 -0.29 -4.84 -6.73
N TRP A 159 -1.56 -4.90 -6.32
CA TRP A 159 -2.67 -4.15 -6.95
C TRP A 159 -2.60 -2.65 -6.69
N VAL A 160 -2.03 -2.28 -5.54
CA VAL A 160 -1.77 -0.90 -5.12
C VAL A 160 -0.29 -0.55 -5.35
N GLY A 161 0.53 -1.56 -5.67
CA GLY A 161 1.99 -1.54 -5.76
C GLY A 161 2.70 -0.94 -4.52
N ASN A 162 2.03 -0.91 -3.37
CA ASN A 162 2.57 -0.31 -2.16
C ASN A 162 2.47 -1.29 -0.98
N CYS A 163 3.30 -1.06 0.03
CA CYS A 163 3.14 -1.73 1.31
C CYS A 163 1.85 -1.28 1.99
N VAL A 164 1.27 -2.22 2.72
CA VAL A 164 0.07 -2.04 3.50
C VAL A 164 0.48 -2.01 4.96
N GLY A 165 0.42 -0.81 5.54
CA GLY A 165 0.66 -0.55 6.97
C GLY A 165 -0.45 0.31 7.58
N GLN A 166 -0.46 0.41 8.92
CA GLN A 166 -1.40 1.17 9.77
C GLN A 166 -2.82 1.45 9.22
N LYS A 167 -3.83 0.70 9.72
CA LYS A 167 -5.29 0.97 9.89
C LYS A 167 -6.11 1.77 8.83
N LYS A 168 -5.55 2.28 7.74
CA LYS A 168 -6.29 3.05 6.71
C LYS A 168 -6.63 2.23 5.46
N LEU A 169 -5.98 1.07 5.24
CA LEU A 169 -6.27 0.24 4.07
C LEU A 169 -7.51 -0.65 4.19
N SER A 170 -7.80 -1.23 5.37
CA SER A 170 -8.94 -2.14 5.52
C SER A 170 -10.28 -1.46 5.18
N LEU A 171 -10.43 -0.18 5.54
CA LEU A 171 -11.59 0.62 5.16
C LEU A 171 -11.61 0.91 3.64
N PHE A 172 -10.45 1.17 3.03
CA PHE A 172 -10.35 1.40 1.58
C PHE A 172 -10.79 0.16 0.77
N LEU A 173 -10.28 -1.03 1.08
CA LEU A 173 -10.68 -2.27 0.40
C LEU A 173 -12.17 -2.57 0.59
N PHE A 174 -12.69 -2.36 1.79
CA PHE A 174 -14.11 -2.53 2.09
C PHE A 174 -15.00 -1.58 1.26
N ILE A 175 -14.64 -0.30 1.20
CA ILE A 175 -15.35 0.71 0.41
C ILE A 175 -15.28 0.39 -1.09
N HIS A 176 -14.12 -0.05 -1.58
CA HIS A 176 -13.94 -0.42 -2.99
C HIS A 176 -14.82 -1.62 -3.38
N LEU A 177 -14.87 -2.66 -2.53
CA LEU A 177 -15.74 -3.83 -2.73
C LEU A 177 -17.23 -3.44 -2.74
N ILE A 178 -17.65 -2.53 -1.85
CA ILE A 178 -19.02 -2.02 -1.84
C ILE A 178 -19.33 -1.26 -3.13
N SER A 179 -18.43 -0.37 -3.58
CA SER A 179 -18.65 0.39 -4.82
C SER A 179 -18.73 -0.49 -6.07
N CYS A 180 -17.92 -1.56 -6.16
CA CYS A 180 -18.00 -2.49 -7.29
C CYS A 180 -19.29 -3.32 -7.23
N SER A 181 -19.69 -3.80 -6.05
CA SER A 181 -20.91 -4.60 -5.89
C SER A 181 -22.19 -3.79 -6.15
N THR A 182 -22.27 -2.52 -5.73
CA THR A 182 -23.40 -1.65 -6.07
C THR A 182 -23.48 -1.42 -7.58
N LEU A 183 -22.36 -1.14 -8.25
CA LEU A 183 -22.34 -0.98 -9.70
C LEU A 183 -22.78 -2.25 -10.44
N CYS A 184 -22.29 -3.42 -10.04
CA CYS A 184 -22.69 -4.70 -10.63
C CYS A 184 -24.20 -4.97 -10.45
N LEU A 185 -24.74 -4.71 -9.26
CA LEU A 185 -26.17 -4.85 -8.99
C LEU A 185 -27.00 -3.89 -9.86
N HIS A 186 -26.55 -2.65 -10.05
CA HIS A 186 -27.23 -1.69 -10.92
C HIS A 186 -27.24 -2.12 -12.39
N ILE A 187 -26.12 -2.62 -12.92
CA ILE A 187 -26.02 -3.15 -14.29
C ILE A 187 -26.95 -4.36 -14.45
N CYS A 188 -26.94 -5.31 -13.50
CA CYS A 188 -27.82 -6.46 -13.52
C CYS A 188 -29.30 -6.07 -13.51
N MET A 189 -29.70 -5.10 -12.67
CA MET A 189 -31.08 -4.61 -12.63
C MET A 189 -31.49 -3.94 -13.94
N CYS A 190 -30.62 -3.14 -14.56
CA CYS A 190 -30.90 -2.52 -15.85
C CYS A 190 -31.04 -3.53 -16.98
N HIS A 191 -30.23 -4.58 -17.00
CA HIS A 191 -30.35 -5.67 -17.97
C HIS A 191 -31.70 -6.40 -17.82
N ASN A 192 -32.08 -6.76 -16.60
CA ASN A 192 -33.36 -7.41 -16.33
C ASN A 192 -34.56 -6.51 -16.70
N SER A 193 -34.49 -5.20 -16.40
CA SER A 193 -35.54 -4.26 -16.78
C SER A 193 -35.64 -4.10 -18.30
N SER A 194 -34.53 -4.10 -19.03
CA SER A 194 -34.52 -4.03 -20.49
C SER A 194 -35.08 -5.31 -21.14
N CYS A 195 -34.88 -6.48 -20.50
CA CYS A 195 -35.49 -7.75 -20.91
C CYS A 195 -36.98 -7.87 -20.56
N ILE A 196 -37.51 -7.04 -19.65
CA ILE A 196 -38.94 -7.03 -19.29
C ILE A 196 -39.74 -6.09 -20.18
N ILE A 197 -39.09 -5.07 -20.76
CA ILE A 197 -39.74 -4.00 -21.55
C ILE A 197 -39.64 -4.24 -23.07
N GLY A 198 -38.77 -5.15 -23.52
CA GLY A 198 -38.64 -5.59 -24.93
C GLY A 198 -39.43 -6.86 -25.22
#